data_AF-U6DW82-F1
#
_entry.id   AF-U6DW82-F1
#
_cell.length_a   1.000
_cell.length_b   1.000
_cell.length_c   1.000
_cell.angle_alpha   90.00
_cell.angle_beta   90.00
_cell.angle_gamma   90.00
#
_symmetry.space_group_name_H-M   'P 1'
#
loop_
_entity.id
_entity.type
_entity.pdbx_description
1 polymer ?
#
loop_
_entity_poly.entity_id
_entity_poly.type
_entity_poly.pdbx_seq_one_letter_code
_entity_poly.pdbx_strand_id
1 'polypeptide(L)'
;MANSANTNTVPKLYRSVIEDVINDVRDIFLDDGVDEQVLMELKTLWENKLMQSRAVDGFHSEEQQLLLQVQQQHQPQQQQHHHHHHH
;
A
#
# COMPACT_ATOMS: atom_id res chain seq x y z
N MET A 1 -2.51 20.16 -21.58
CA MET A 1 -1.85 19.60 -20.37
C MET A 1 -2.37 18.18 -20.19
N ALA A 2 -1.70 17.20 -20.80
CA ALA A 2 -2.13 15.79 -20.77
C ALA A 2 -0.90 14.95 -20.43
N ASN A 3 -0.56 14.82 -19.15
CA ASN A 3 0.47 13.85 -18.72
C ASN A 3 0.34 13.39 -17.25
N SER A 4 -0.79 13.62 -16.58
CA SER A 4 -0.86 13.50 -15.11
C SER A 4 -1.40 12.16 -14.60
N ALA A 5 -1.51 11.12 -15.43
CA ALA A 5 -2.07 9.83 -15.03
C ALA A 5 -1.14 8.63 -15.32
N ASN A 6 0.19 8.82 -15.27
CA ASN A 6 1.08 7.69 -15.07
C ASN A 6 1.03 7.33 -13.59
N THR A 7 -0.07 6.68 -13.17
CA THR A 7 -0.12 5.97 -11.89
C THR A 7 1.08 5.01 -11.89
N ASN A 8 2.00 5.12 -10.94
CA ASN A 8 3.20 4.29 -10.90
C ASN A 8 2.82 2.80 -10.93
N THR A 9 2.85 2.17 -12.11
CA THR A 9 2.40 0.78 -12.34
C THR A 9 3.41 -0.22 -11.82
N VAL A 10 4.68 0.18 -11.73
CA VAL A 10 5.80 -0.64 -11.29
C VAL A 10 5.64 -1.13 -9.84
N PRO A 11 5.34 -0.28 -8.83
CA PRO A 11 5.03 -0.77 -7.48
C PRO A 11 3.86 -1.75 -7.43
N LYS A 12 2.79 -1.49 -8.18
CA LYS A 12 1.63 -2.40 -8.24
C LYS A 12 1.99 -3.76 -8.83
N LEU A 13 2.81 -3.76 -9.88
CA LEU A 13 3.28 -4.98 -10.51
C LEU A 13 4.14 -5.80 -9.55
N TYR A 14 5.11 -5.17 -8.89
CA TYR A 14 5.94 -5.86 -7.90
C TYR A 14 5.11 -6.44 -6.76
N ARG A 15 4.11 -5.71 -6.25
CA ARG A 15 3.20 -6.24 -5.23
C ARG A 15 2.41 -7.43 -5.74
N SER A 16 1.81 -7.35 -6.93
CA SER A 16 1.07 -8.47 -7.53
C SER A 16 1.93 -9.71 -7.64
N VAL A 17 3.14 -9.58 -8.21
CA VAL A 17 4.05 -10.71 -8.41
C VAL A 17 4.49 -11.32 -7.08
N ILE A 18 4.73 -10.51 -6.05
CA ILE A 18 5.04 -11.01 -4.71
C ILE A 18 3.87 -11.82 -4.15
N GLU A 19 2.64 -11.28 -4.21
CA GLU A 19 1.46 -12.01 -3.71
C GLU A 19 1.23 -13.31 -4.50
N ASP A 20 1.31 -13.28 -5.82
CA ASP A 20 1.11 -14.45 -6.68
C ASP A 20 2.15 -15.53 -6.35
N VAL A 21 3.43 -15.18 -6.26
CA VAL A 21 4.49 -16.14 -5.90
C VAL A 21 4.31 -16.71 -4.51
N ILE A 22 3.98 -15.88 -3.51
CA ILE A 22 3.77 -16.35 -2.13
C ILE A 22 2.59 -17.31 -2.05
N ASN A 23 1.52 -17.06 -2.80
CA ASN A 23 0.38 -17.97 -2.87
C ASN A 23 0.73 -19.28 -3.59
N ASP A 24 1.42 -19.20 -4.73
CA ASP A 24 1.77 -20.36 -5.55
C ASP A 24 2.74 -21.33 -4.85
N VAL A 25 3.66 -20.82 -4.03
CA VAL A 25 4.65 -21.66 -3.32
C VAL A 25 4.20 -22.11 -1.93
N ARG A 26 3.04 -21.64 -1.45
CA ARG A 26 2.52 -21.98 -0.11
C ARG A 26 2.39 -23.48 0.09
N ASP A 27 1.75 -24.15 -0.85
CA ASP A 27 1.53 -25.60 -0.76
C ASP A 27 2.86 -26.37 -0.78
N ILE A 28 3.86 -25.88 -1.53
CA ILE A 28 5.20 -26.47 -1.58
C ILE A 28 5.90 -26.36 -0.20
N PHE A 29 5.76 -25.22 0.48
CA PHE A 29 6.30 -25.05 1.83
C PHE A 29 5.65 -26.03 2.81
N LEU A 30 4.32 -26.18 2.74
CA LEU A 30 3.59 -27.11 3.61
C LEU A 30 3.94 -28.57 3.32
N ASP A 31 4.07 -28.95 2.04
CA ASP A 31 4.47 -30.29 1.60
C ASP A 31 5.89 -30.65 2.07
N ASP A 32 6.80 -29.67 2.10
CA ASP A 32 8.15 -29.83 2.65
C ASP A 32 8.20 -29.74 4.20
N GLY A 33 7.05 -29.55 4.86
CA GLY A 33 6.95 -29.44 6.31
C GLY A 33 7.54 -28.13 6.88
N VAL A 34 7.64 -27.09 6.05
CA VAL A 34 8.11 -25.76 6.42
C VAL A 34 6.95 -24.94 6.96
N ASP A 35 7.18 -24.26 8.09
CA ASP A 35 6.16 -23.43 8.75
C ASP A 35 5.78 -22.21 7.88
N GLU A 36 4.49 -21.88 7.87
CA GLU A 36 3.93 -20.69 7.23
C GLU A 36 4.64 -19.39 7.68
N GLN A 37 5.10 -19.33 8.92
CA GLN A 37 5.86 -18.20 9.43
C GLN A 37 7.14 -17.95 8.62
N VAL A 38 7.80 -19.01 8.12
CA VAL A 38 9.00 -18.90 7.29
C VAL A 38 8.65 -18.34 5.91
N LEU A 39 7.52 -18.73 5.35
CA LEU A 39 7.01 -18.16 4.10
C LEU A 39 6.70 -16.66 4.25
N MET A 40 6.12 -16.27 5.37
CA MET A 40 5.86 -14.85 5.69
C MET A 40 7.15 -14.06 5.95
N GLU A 41 8.18 -14.69 6.53
CA GLU A 41 9.50 -14.08 6.70
C GLU A 41 10.17 -13.88 5.33
N LEU A 42 10.08 -14.85 4.43
CA LEU A 42 10.55 -14.71 3.04
C LEU A 42 9.90 -13.50 2.36
N LYS A 43 8.57 -13.37 2.44
CA LYS A 43 7.83 -12.21 1.91
C LYS A 43 8.36 -10.89 2.47
N THR A 44 8.46 -10.81 3.80
CA THR A 44 8.93 -9.61 4.50
C THR A 44 10.35 -9.23 4.08
N LEU A 45 11.26 -10.20 3.98
CA LEU A 45 12.64 -9.96 3.55
C LEU A 45 12.72 -9.51 2.09
N TRP A 46 11.89 -10.08 1.21
CA TRP A 46 11.82 -9.69 -0.20
C TRP A 46 11.34 -8.24 -0.35
N GLU A 47 10.25 -7.86 0.30
CA GLU A 47 9.72 -6.49 0.29
C GLU A 47 10.74 -5.49 0.81
N ASN A 48 11.41 -5.82 1.92
CA ASN A 48 12.46 -4.97 2.49
C ASN A 48 13.65 -4.76 1.53
N LYS A 49 14.12 -5.83 0.88
CA LYS A 49 15.21 -5.73 -0.12
C LYS A 49 14.78 -4.93 -1.34
N LEU A 50 13.53 -5.06 -1.77
CA LEU A 50 12.97 -4.29 -2.86
C LEU A 50 12.92 -2.80 -2.52
N MET A 51 12.50 -2.42 -1.31
CA MET A 51 12.58 -1.03 -0.84
C MET A 51 14.02 -0.51 -0.78
N GLN A 52 14.96 -1.31 -0.26
CA GLN A 52 16.38 -0.92 -0.14
C GLN A 52 17.05 -0.71 -1.50
N SER A 53 16.62 -1.43 -2.53
CA SER A 53 17.16 -1.33 -3.87
C SER A 53 16.89 0.02 -4.56
N ARG A 54 15.96 0.83 -4.02
CA ARG A 54 15.41 2.04 -4.66
C ARG A 54 14.81 1.79 -6.05
N ALA A 55 14.53 0.54 -6.41
CA ALA A 55 13.85 0.21 -7.65
C ALA A 55 12.39 0.73 -7.68
N VAL A 56 11.85 1.11 -6.51
CA VAL A 56 10.46 1.50 -6.37
C VAL A 56 10.31 2.65 -5.38
N ASP A 57 10.14 3.86 -5.89
CA ASP A 57 9.66 4.98 -5.08
C ASP A 57 8.15 4.79 -4.84
N GLY A 58 7.80 4.51 -3.59
CA GLY A 58 6.42 4.56 -3.11
C GLY A 58 5.66 3.25 -2.97
N PHE A 59 6.37 2.13 -2.79
CA PHE A 59 5.78 0.80 -2.57
C PHE A 59 4.74 0.78 -1.43
N HIS A 60 4.97 1.54 -0.35
CA HIS A 60 4.04 1.67 0.78
C HIS A 60 3.22 2.99 0.76
N SER A 61 3.49 3.87 -0.21
CA SER A 61 2.91 5.22 -0.22
C SER A 61 1.45 5.25 -0.58
N GLU A 62 0.99 4.32 -1.42
CA GLU A 62 -0.39 4.34 -1.92
C GLU A 62 -1.39 3.93 -0.82
N GLU A 63 -1.02 2.97 0.03
CA GLU A 63 -1.84 2.54 1.17
C GLU A 63 -1.92 3.63 2.26
N GLN A 64 -0.79 4.29 2.55
CA GLN A 64 -0.77 5.45 3.44
C GLN A 64 -1.58 6.64 2.88
N GLN A 65 -1.52 6.89 1.57
CA GLN A 65 -2.32 7.93 0.93
C GLN A 65 -3.82 7.64 0.97
N LEU A 66 -4.23 6.39 0.78
CA LEU A 66 -5.63 5.97 0.87
C LEU A 66 -6.17 6.18 2.29
N LEU A 67 -5.42 5.78 3.32
CA LEU A 67 -5.80 5.99 4.72
C LEU A 67 -5.97 7.48 5.07
N LEU A 68 -5.06 8.34 4.57
CA LEU A 68 -5.16 9.79 4.73
C LEU A 68 -6.40 10.39 4.03
N GLN A 69 -6.78 9.87 2.86
CA GLN A 69 -7.98 10.31 2.16
C GLN A 69 -9.27 9.90 2.89
N VAL A 70 -9.33 8.67 3.39
CA VAL A 70 -10.50 8.18 4.16
C VAL A 70 -10.68 9.00 5.44
N GLN A 71 -9.59 9.38 6.11
CA GLN A 71 -9.67 10.19 7.33
C GLN A 71 -10.17 11.62 7.06
N GLN A 72 -9.86 12.22 5.90
CA GLN A 72 -10.37 13.54 5.53
C GLN A 72 -11.85 13.56 5.15
N GLN A 73 -12.42 12.46 4.66
CA GLN A 73 -13.84 12.40 4.32
C GLN A 73 -14.78 12.34 5.53
N HIS A 74 -14.27 12.06 6.74
CA HIS A 74 -15.08 11.91 7.95
C HIS A 74 -15.15 13.18 8.83
N GLN A 75 -14.75 14.36 8.35
CA GLN A 75 -14.92 15.61 9.11
C GLN A 75 -16.31 16.23 8.84
N PRO A 76 -17.28 16.17 9.78
CA PRO A 76 -18.56 16.87 9.61
C PRO A 76 -18.34 18.39 9.68
N GLN A 77 -18.91 19.10 8.71
CA GLN A 77 -19.00 20.57 8.64
C GLN A 77 -19.66 21.14 9.90
N GLN A 78 -18.90 21.85 10.75
CA GLN A 78 -19.43 22.60 11.90
C GLN A 78 -19.27 24.13 11.79
N GLN A 79 -19.05 24.70 10.60
CA GLN A 79 -18.96 26.15 10.43
C GLN A 79 -20.10 26.69 9.59
N GLN A 80 -21.26 26.95 10.21
CA GLN A 80 -22.26 27.82 9.59
C GLN A 80 -23.08 28.71 10.54
N HIS A 81 -22.64 28.99 11.78
CA HIS A 81 -23.43 29.80 12.73
C HIS A 81 -22.71 30.97 13.41
N HIS A 82 -21.85 31.72 12.71
CA HIS A 82 -21.30 32.98 13.28
C HIS A 82 -21.25 34.15 12.27
N HIS A 83 -22.34 34.42 11.56
CA HIS A 83 -22.52 35.70 10.87
C HIS A 83 -23.83 36.34 11.30
N HIS A 84 -23.79 37.17 12.36
CA HIS A 84 -24.55 38.43 12.46
C HIS A 84 -24.13 39.21 13.71
N HIS A 85 -23.08 40.03 13.57
CA HIS A 85 -22.94 41.25 14.36
C HIS A 85 -22.09 42.24 13.59
N HIS A 86 -22.74 43.21 12.94
CA HIS A 86 -22.32 44.61 12.85
C HIS A 86 -23.32 45.37 11.99
N HIS A 87 -24.19 46.17 12.62
CA HIS A 87 -24.24 47.61 12.42
C HIS A 87 -25.13 48.27 13.48
#